data_AF-A0A399J719-F1
#
_entry.id   AF-A0A399J719-F1
#
_cell.length_a   1.000
_cell.length_b   1.000
_cell.length_c   1.000
_cell.angle_alpha   90.00
_cell.angle_beta   90.00
_cell.angle_gamma   90.00
#
_symmetry.space_group_name_H-M   'P 1'
#
loop_
_entity.id
_entity.type
_entity.pdbx_description
1 polymer ?
#
loop_
_entity_poly.entity_id
_entity_poly.type
_entity_poly.pdbx_seq_one_letter_code
_entity_poly.pdbx_strand_id
1 'polypeptide(L)' 'MRCRRKYRGRGEWNLVFAKGYVTGALCPSCQTPEENAEAVINEATLDYSKGRIDDAGRFVVEPRI' A
#
# COMPACT_ATOMS: atom_id res chain seq x y z
N MET A 1 -1.30 -4.28 11.83
CA MET A 1 -0.34 -3.19 12.08
C MET A 1 0.63 -3.57 13.20
N ARG A 2 1.94 -3.53 12.98
CA ARG A 2 2.96 -4.05 13.93
C ARG A 2 3.01 -3.28 15.26
N CYS A 3 2.93 -1.95 15.20
CA CYS A 3 3.16 -1.07 16.35
C CYS A 3 1.91 -0.33 16.87
N ARG A 4 0.72 -0.67 16.37
CA ARG A 4 -0.61 -0.08 16.74
C ARG A 4 -0.71 1.46 16.73
N ARG A 5 0.26 2.16 16.14
CA ARG A 5 0.23 3.63 16.01
C ARG A 5 -0.96 4.02 15.14
N LYS A 6 -1.67 5.11 15.43
CA LYS A 6 -2.74 5.62 14.55
C LYS A 6 -2.15 6.61 13.54
N TYR A 7 -2.68 6.61 12.32
CA TYR A 7 -2.31 7.61 11.33
C TYR A 7 -2.74 8.99 11.84
N ARG A 8 -1.81 9.96 11.82
CA ARG A 8 -2.04 11.33 12.30
C ARG A 8 -1.83 12.37 11.20
N GLY A 9 -2.02 11.98 9.93
CA GLY A 9 -1.85 12.88 8.78
C GLY A 9 -0.39 13.23 8.45
N ARG A 10 0.57 12.42 8.90
CA ARG A 10 2.01 12.67 8.72
C ARG A 10 2.78 11.37 8.48
N GLY A 11 3.81 11.46 7.64
CA GLY A 11 4.72 10.37 7.29
C GLY A 11 4.20 9.47 6.17
N GLU A 12 5.12 8.69 5.59
CA GLU A 12 4.88 7.76 4.49
C GLU A 12 4.40 6.41 5.03
N TRP A 13 3.09 6.19 4.99
CA TRP A 13 2.49 4.96 5.48
C TRP A 13 2.20 4.03 4.32
N ASN A 14 2.72 2.80 4.40
CA ASN A 14 2.50 1.81 3.37
C ASN A 14 1.24 1.02 3.69
N LEU A 15 0.35 0.86 2.71
CA LEU A 15 -0.73 -0.11 2.80
C LEU A 15 -0.17 -1.51 2.59
N VAL A 16 -0.72 -2.48 3.32
CA VAL A 16 -0.35 -3.89 3.20
C VAL A 16 -1.44 -4.63 2.47
N PHE A 17 -1.10 -5.20 1.32
CA PHE A 17 -2.01 -6.01 0.52
C PHE A 17 -1.69 -7.50 0.70
N ALA A 18 -2.74 -8.31 0.88
CA ALA A 18 -2.62 -9.76 0.80
C ALA A 18 -3.67 -10.28 -0.19
N LYS A 19 -3.22 -10.92 -1.28
CA LYS A 19 -4.10 -11.45 -2.34
C LYS A 19 -5.06 -10.40 -2.93
N GLY A 20 -4.62 -9.14 -3.04
CA GLY A 20 -5.43 -8.02 -3.54
C GLY A 20 -6.34 -7.37 -2.49
N TYR A 21 -6.28 -7.78 -1.23
CA TYR A 21 -7.06 -7.18 -0.14
C TYR A 21 -6.19 -6.32 0.76
N VAL A 22 -6.67 -5.13 1.12
CA VAL A 22 -6.03 -4.31 2.15
C VAL A 22 -6.20 -5.00 3.50
N THR A 23 -5.09 -5.44 4.09
CA THR A 23 -5.07 -6.13 5.40
C THR A 23 -4.55 -5.22 6.52
N GLY A 24 -4.03 -4.04 6.18
CA GLY A 24 -3.64 -3.03 7.15
C GLY A 24 -2.73 -1.97 6.55
N ALA A 25 -2.08 -1.22 7.44
CA ALA A 25 -1.06 -0.24 7.11
C ALA A 25 0.15 -0.38 8.05
N LEU A 26 1.32 0.04 7.56
CA LEU A 26 2.58 0.12 8.31
C LEU A 26 3.02 1.57 8.39
N CYS A 27 3.31 2.04 9.60
CA CYS A 27 3.90 3.36 9.79
C CYS A 27 5.38 3.35 9.39
N PRO A 28 5.99 4.52 9.12
CA PRO A 28 7.39 4.61 8.68
C PRO A 28 8.38 3.86 9.58
N SER A 29 8.19 3.93 10.90
CA SER A 29 9.09 3.26 11.87
C SER A 29 8.96 1.73 11.90
N CYS A 30 7.96 1.15 11.24
CA CYS A 30 7.61 -0.27 11.33
C CYS A 30 7.75 -0.99 9.97
N GLN A 31 8.16 -0.26 8.93
CA GLN A 31 8.53 -0.78 7.62
C GLN A 31 10.01 -1.20 7.63
N THR A 32 10.32 -2.29 6.95
CA THR A 32 11.70 -2.61 6.57
C THR A 32 12.12 -1.75 5.37
N PRO A 33 13.44 -1.57 5.13
CA PRO A 33 13.93 -0.87 3.94
C PRO A 33 13.38 -1.48 2.64
N GLU A 34 13.28 -2.80 2.56
CA GLU A 34 12.75 -3.52 1.40
C GLU A 34 11.26 -3.25 1.18
N GLU A 35 10.44 -3.28 2.25
CA GLU A 35 9.01 -2.92 2.18
C GLU A 35 8.80 -1.47 1.75
N ASN A 36 9.71 -0.56 2.13
CA ASN A 36 9.67 0.83 1.70
C ASN A 36 10.07 0.97 0.23
N ALA A 37 11.15 0.30 -0.19
CA ALA A 37 11.60 0.31 -1.58
C ALA A 37 10.52 -0.21 -2.54
N GLU A 38 9.84 -1.32 -2.19
CA GLU A 38 8.72 -1.84 -2.97
C GLU A 38 7.58 -0.82 -3.08
N ALA A 39 7.22 -0.16 -1.98
CA ALA A 39 6.17 0.85 -1.98
C ALA A 39 6.51 2.06 -2.86
N VAL A 40 7.76 2.54 -2.84
CA VAL A 40 8.23 3.62 -3.72
C VAL A 40 8.16 3.20 -5.19
N ILE A 41 8.60 1.99 -5.52
CA ILE A 41 8.49 1.44 -6.88
C ILE A 41 7.04 1.39 -7.31
N ASN A 42 6.15 0.88 -6.46
CA ASN A 42 4.72 0.77 -6.76
C ASN A 42 4.06 2.16 -6.91
N GLU A 43 4.43 3.15 -6.08
CA GLU A 43 3.95 4.53 -6.22
C GLU A 43 4.34 5.15 -7.57
N ALA A 44 5.56 4.89 -8.01
CA ALA A 44 6.06 5.37 -9.29
C ALA A 44 5.43 4.64 -10.48
N THR A 45 5.16 3.33 -10.34
CA THR A 45 4.79 2.45 -11.46
C THR A 45 3.32 2.11 -11.57
N LEU A 46 2.50 2.31 -10.53
CA LEU A 46 1.08 1.97 -10.52
C LEU A 46 0.21 3.23 -10.50
N ASP A 47 -0.89 3.19 -11.25
CA ASP A 47 -1.90 4.24 -11.22
C ASP A 47 -3.02 3.89 -10.23
N TYR A 48 -2.78 4.22 -8.96
CA TYR A 48 -3.76 4.01 -7.90
C TYR A 48 -5.07 4.79 -8.09
N SER A 49 -5.08 5.86 -8.92
CA SER A 49 -6.32 6.61 -9.20
C SER A 49 -7.30 5.84 -10.09
N LYS A 50 -6.79 4.87 -10.86
CA LYS A 50 -7.57 3.93 -11.68
C LYS A 50 -7.83 2.60 -10.97
N GLY A 51 -7.44 2.49 -9.70
CA GLY A 51 -7.66 1.29 -8.90
C GLY A 51 -9.14 0.96 -8.81
N ARG A 52 -9.48 -0.31 -9.02
CA ARG A 52 -10.86 -0.80 -8.98
C ARG A 52 -10.97 -2.10 -8.21
N ILE A 53 -12.18 -2.43 -7.79
CA ILE A 53 -12.52 -3.72 -7.20
C ILE A 53 -13.01 -4.63 -8.32
N ASP A 54 -12.41 -5.80 -8.49
CA ASP A 54 -12.87 -6.82 -9.45
C ASP A 54 -14.10 -7.60 -8.94
N ASP A 55 -14.66 -8.47 -9.78
CA ASP A 55 -15.82 -9.31 -9.42
C ASP A 55 -15.55 -10.26 -8.23
N ALA A 56 -14.28 -10.51 -7.92
CA ALA A 56 -13.86 -11.32 -6.77
C ALA A 56 -13.63 -10.48 -5.51
N GLY A 57 -13.84 -9.17 -5.53
CA GLY A 57 -13.66 -8.27 -4.40
C GLY A 57 -12.22 -7.79 -4.17
N ARG A 58 -11.31 -8.02 -5.13
CA ARG A 58 -9.89 -7.66 -5.01
C ARG A 58 -9.64 -6.27 -5.56
N PHE A 59 -8.79 -5.50 -4.87
CA PHE A 59 -8.26 -4.26 -5.39
C PHE A 59 -7.18 -4.55 -6.44
N VAL A 60 -7.45 -4.12 -7.66
CA VAL A 60 -6.56 -4.24 -8.82
C VAL A 60 -6.21 -2.85 -9.33
N VAL A 61 -4.95 -2.66 -9.69
CA VAL A 61 -4.42 -1.40 -10.22
C VAL A 61 -3.69 -1.65 -11.52
N GLU A 62 -3.78 -0.69 -12.43
CA GLU A 62 -3.09 -0.74 -13.71
C GLU A 62 -1.71 -0.09 -13.59
N PRO A 63 -0.73 -0.53 -14.40
CA PRO A 63 0.54 0.17 -14.52
C PRO A 63 0.32 1.61 -15.04
N ARG A 64 1.10 2.54 -14.51
CA ARG A 64 1.25 3.89 -15.04
C ARG A 64 2.19 3.82 -16.25
N ILE A 65 1.62 3.47 -17.41
CA ILE A 65 2.26 3.58 -18.74
C ILE A 65 1.74 4.78 -19.50
#